data_AF-A0A9R0W5N1-F1
#
_entry.id   AF-A0A9R0W5N1-F1
#
_cell.length_a   1.000
_cell.length_b   1.000
_cell.length_c   1.000
_cell.angle_alpha   90.00
_cell.angle_beta   90.00
_cell.angle_gamma   90.00
#
_symmetry.space_group_name_H-M   'P 1'
#
loop_
_entity.id
_entity.type
_entity.pdbx_description
1 polymer ?
#
loop_
_entity_poly.entity_id
_entity_poly.type
_entity_poly.pdbx_seq_one_letter_code
_entity_poly.pdbx_strand_id
1 'polypeptide(L)'
;MLPMPYEETNDHVVIDGRMNEFIVADQQQLKVVSVLGSGCLGKTTLARVLYNRIAMQFDCRAFIRVSKKPDMKRLLCDLFSQLHQKKQPLPANCNELGSSDINISKHLQDKRYSMGYY
;
A
#
# COMPACT_ATOMS: atom_id res chain seq x y z
N MET A 1 33.92 -8.29 15.35
CA MET A 1 32.44 -8.19 15.37
C MET A 1 31.96 -8.22 13.93
N LEU A 2 31.08 -9.16 13.58
CA LEU A 2 30.41 -9.16 12.27
C LEU A 2 29.30 -8.10 12.29
N PRO A 3 29.07 -7.35 11.20
CA PRO A 3 27.95 -6.42 11.12
C PRO A 3 26.65 -7.23 11.11
N MET A 4 25.73 -6.91 12.02
CA MET A 4 24.43 -7.56 12.07
C MET A 4 23.61 -7.16 10.84
N PRO A 5 23.11 -8.11 10.02
CA PRO A 5 22.45 -7.81 8.74
C PRO A 5 20.97 -7.41 8.87
N TYR A 6 20.48 -7.14 10.09
CA TYR A 6 19.08 -6.89 10.37
C TYR A 6 18.86 -5.47 10.90
N GLU A 7 17.79 -4.84 10.45
CA GLU A 7 17.27 -3.62 11.05
C GLU A 7 15.99 -3.95 11.82
N GLU A 8 15.97 -3.61 13.11
CA GLU A 8 14.75 -3.69 13.93
C GLU A 8 13.82 -2.55 13.58
N THR A 9 12.60 -2.90 13.18
CA THR A 9 11.50 -1.95 13.03
C THR A 9 10.75 -1.83 14.37
N ASN A 10 10.10 -0.69 14.62
CA ASN A 10 9.28 -0.47 15.83
C ASN A 10 8.14 -1.50 16.01
N ASP A 11 7.89 -2.32 15.00
CA ASP A 11 6.89 -3.40 14.99
C ASP A 11 7.47 -4.77 15.40
N HIS A 12 8.72 -4.83 15.92
CA HIS A 12 9.44 -6.04 16.33
C HIS A 12 9.56 -7.10 15.22
N VAL A 13 9.51 -6.69 13.95
CA VAL A 13 9.69 -7.57 12.79
C VAL A 13 11.13 -7.45 12.30
N VAL A 14 11.84 -8.58 12.25
CA VAL A 14 13.15 -8.71 11.63
C VAL A 14 12.97 -8.96 10.13
N ILE A 15 13.52 -8.07 9.31
CA ILE A 15 13.45 -8.13 7.85
C ILE A 15 14.81 -8.58 7.32
N ASP A 16 14.84 -9.70 6.58
CA ASP A 16 16.04 -10.14 5.89
C ASP A 16 16.41 -9.15 4.77
N GLY A 17 17.72 -8.86 4.62
CA GLY A 17 18.22 -7.93 3.60
C GLY A 17 17.81 -8.27 2.17
N ARG A 18 17.58 -9.56 1.85
CA ARG A 18 17.06 -10.00 0.54
C ARG A 18 15.68 -9.46 0.24
N MET A 19 14.87 -9.13 1.24
CA MET A 19 13.57 -8.47 1.00
C MET A 19 13.74 -7.14 0.27
N ASN A 20 14.85 -6.42 0.46
CA ASN A 20 15.07 -5.15 -0.24
C ASN A 20 15.18 -5.31 -1.76
N GLU A 21 15.71 -6.42 -2.27
CA GLU A 21 15.78 -6.72 -3.71
C GLU A 21 14.38 -6.87 -4.32
N PHE A 22 13.41 -7.36 -3.54
CA PHE A 22 12.03 -7.47 -4.00
C PHE A 22 11.32 -6.11 -4.07
N ILE A 23 11.73 -5.13 -3.26
CA ILE A 23 11.03 -3.86 -3.16
C ILE A 23 11.68 -2.75 -3.99
N VAL A 24 13.01 -2.76 -4.08
CA VAL A 24 13.81 -1.78 -4.83
C VAL A 24 14.21 -2.42 -6.16
N ALA A 25 13.28 -2.43 -7.12
CA ALA A 25 13.56 -2.88 -8.48
C ALA A 25 13.01 -1.89 -9.50
N ASP A 26 13.56 -1.97 -10.72
CA ASP A 26 13.55 -0.98 -11.79
C ASP A 26 12.23 -0.20 -11.99
N GLN A 27 12.36 1.11 -12.27
CA GLN A 27 11.28 2.09 -12.24
C GLN A 27 10.29 1.97 -13.42
N GLN A 28 10.52 1.05 -14.36
CA GLN A 28 9.80 1.01 -15.63
C GLN A 28 8.62 0.03 -15.69
N GLN A 29 8.43 -0.86 -14.71
CA GLN A 29 7.36 -1.87 -14.77
C GLN A 29 6.57 -2.02 -13.46
N LEU A 30 5.26 -2.30 -13.61
CA LEU A 30 4.38 -2.64 -12.50
C LEU A 30 4.83 -3.94 -11.84
N LYS A 31 5.06 -3.91 -10.52
CA LYS A 31 5.44 -5.08 -9.73
C LYS A 31 4.34 -5.42 -8.73
N VAL A 32 3.97 -6.70 -8.68
CA VAL A 32 3.01 -7.25 -7.72
C VAL A 32 3.72 -8.24 -6.82
N VAL A 33 3.56 -8.09 -5.51
CA VAL A 33 4.14 -8.98 -4.49
C VAL A 33 3.00 -9.54 -3.65
N SER A 34 2.95 -10.87 -3.51
CA SER A 34 1.95 -11.57 -2.74
C SER A 34 2.58 -12.24 -1.52
N VAL A 35 2.06 -11.96 -0.33
CA VAL A 35 2.49 -12.60 0.92
C VAL A 35 1.57 -13.78 1.25
N LEU A 36 2.08 -15.00 1.07
CA LEU A 36 1.32 -16.25 1.27
C LEU A 36 1.83 -17.00 2.51
N GLY A 37 0.96 -17.79 3.14
CA GLY A 37 1.32 -18.59 4.31
C GLY A 37 0.12 -18.96 5.18
N SER A 38 0.33 -19.83 6.16
CA SER A 38 -0.69 -20.28 7.11
C SER A 38 -1.25 -19.15 7.98
N GLY A 39 -2.38 -19.40 8.64
CA GLY A 39 -3.00 -18.46 9.56
C GLY A 39 -2.04 -18.04 10.69
N CYS A 40 -2.26 -16.85 11.26
CA CYS A 40 -1.54 -16.34 12.44
C CYS A 40 -0.02 -16.11 12.27
N LEU A 41 0.56 -16.22 11.07
CA LEU A 41 1.98 -15.94 10.81
C LEU A 41 2.34 -14.45 10.74
N GLY A 42 1.39 -13.53 10.96
CA GLY A 42 1.67 -12.09 10.87
C GLY A 42 1.88 -11.57 9.43
N LYS A 43 1.33 -12.23 8.40
CA LYS A 43 1.43 -11.80 6.98
C LYS A 43 1.01 -10.34 6.78
N THR A 44 -0.11 -9.95 7.38
CA THR A 44 -0.62 -8.57 7.34
C THR A 44 0.34 -7.62 8.06
N THR A 45 0.96 -8.05 9.15
CA THR A 45 1.98 -7.29 9.87
C THR A 45 3.21 -7.07 8.98
N LEU A 46 3.73 -8.13 8.35
CA LEU A 46 4.86 -8.05 7.43
C LEU A 46 4.55 -7.10 6.25
N ALA A 47 3.39 -7.25 5.61
CA ALA A 47 2.97 -6.37 4.53
C ALA A 47 2.88 -4.90 4.96
N ARG A 48 2.41 -4.64 6.18
CA ARG A 48 2.33 -3.28 6.75
C ARG A 48 3.72 -2.70 7.03
N VAL A 49 4.61 -3.47 7.65
CA VAL A 49 5.99 -3.07 7.92
C VAL A 49 6.71 -2.74 6.60
N LEU A 50 6.56 -3.61 5.59
CA LEU A 50 7.13 -3.41 4.26
C LEU A 50 6.61 -2.13 3.61
N TYR A 51 5.28 -1.96 3.62
CA TYR A 51 4.62 -0.79 3.08
C TYR A 51 5.13 0.50 3.74
N ASN A 52 5.21 0.55 5.07
CA ASN A 52 5.70 1.70 5.82
C ASN A 52 7.16 2.03 5.50
N ARG A 53 8.02 1.01 5.35
CA ARG A 53 9.44 1.17 5.05
C ARG A 53 9.69 1.87 3.72
N ILE A 54 8.90 1.54 2.70
CA ILE A 54 9.09 2.05 1.34
C ILE A 54 8.18 3.21 1.00
N ALA A 55 7.25 3.54 1.90
CA ALA A 55 6.20 4.50 1.65
C ALA A 55 6.76 5.85 1.16
N MET A 56 7.90 6.29 1.69
CA MET A 56 8.48 7.59 1.32
C MET A 56 9.03 7.65 -0.13
N GLN A 57 9.12 6.51 -0.82
CA GLN A 57 9.59 6.44 -2.21
C GLN A 57 8.47 6.62 -3.26
N PHE A 58 7.21 6.78 -2.80
CA PHE A 58 6.02 6.85 -3.64
C PHE A 58 5.25 8.15 -3.39
N ASP A 59 4.89 8.83 -4.49
CA ASP A 59 4.07 10.04 -4.52
C ASP A 59 2.62 9.77 -4.04
N CYS A 60 2.09 8.60 -4.39
CA CYS A 60 0.72 8.19 -4.11
C CYS A 60 0.71 6.83 -3.41
N ARG A 61 -0.04 6.70 -2.31
CA ARG A 61 -0.02 5.47 -1.52
C ARG A 61 -1.39 5.13 -0.98
N ALA A 62 -1.73 3.85 -1.00
CA ALA A 62 -2.93 3.35 -0.35
C ALA A 62 -2.68 1.97 0.26
N PHE A 63 -3.24 1.76 1.45
CA PHE A 63 -3.29 0.47 2.14
C PHE A 63 -4.73 0.24 2.61
N ILE A 64 -5.46 -0.62 1.92
CA ILE A 64 -6.89 -0.84 2.14
C ILE A 64 -7.18 -2.25 2.63
N ARG A 65 -8.24 -2.40 3.41
CA ARG A 65 -8.73 -3.71 3.84
C ARG A 65 -9.74 -4.24 2.83
N VAL A 66 -9.54 -5.45 2.31
CA VAL A 66 -10.46 -6.09 1.38
C VAL A 66 -11.16 -7.23 2.10
N SER A 67 -12.49 -7.14 2.21
CA SER A 67 -13.26 -8.21 2.84
C SER A 67 -13.55 -9.35 1.85
N LYS A 68 -13.93 -10.53 2.37
CA LYS A 68 -14.36 -11.68 1.54
C LYS A 68 -15.52 -11.34 0.60
N LYS A 69 -16.38 -10.40 0.98
CA LYS A 69 -17.49 -9.88 0.18
C LYS A 69 -17.25 -8.39 -0.05
N PRO A 70 -16.43 -8.04 -1.06
CA PRO A 70 -16.01 -6.65 -1.25
C PRO A 70 -17.19 -5.79 -1.66
N ASP A 71 -17.35 -4.65 -0.99
CA ASP A 71 -18.15 -3.53 -1.49
C ASP A 71 -17.24 -2.68 -2.37
N MET A 72 -17.38 -2.83 -3.69
CA MET A 72 -16.52 -2.15 -4.66
C MET A 72 -16.61 -0.63 -4.56
N LYS A 73 -17.79 -0.08 -4.25
CA LYS A 73 -17.96 1.36 -4.09
C LYS A 73 -17.14 1.85 -2.90
N ARG A 74 -17.26 1.16 -1.76
CA ARG A 74 -16.49 1.46 -0.56
C ARG A 74 -14.99 1.30 -0.77
N LEU A 75 -14.55 0.26 -1.47
CA LEU A 75 -13.12 0.05 -1.75
C LEU A 75 -12.52 1.14 -2.63
N LEU A 76 -13.23 1.55 -3.69
CA LEU A 76 -12.78 2.65 -4.55
C LEU A 76 -12.72 3.98 -3.78
N CYS A 77 -13.67 4.19 -2.89
CA CYS A 77 -13.69 5.32 -1.98
C CYS A 77 -12.52 5.34 -1.00
N ASP A 78 -12.26 4.21 -0.32
CA ASP A 78 -11.15 4.07 0.62
C ASP A 78 -9.81 4.27 -0.11
N LEU A 79 -9.68 3.72 -1.32
CA LEU A 79 -8.53 3.93 -2.19
C LEU A 79 -8.35 5.41 -2.54
N PHE A 80 -9.38 6.04 -3.11
CA PHE A 80 -9.32 7.43 -3.55
C PHE A 80 -8.98 8.38 -2.39
N SER A 81 -9.61 8.17 -1.23
CA SER A 81 -9.34 8.93 0.00
C SER A 81 -7.86 8.91 0.38
N GLN A 82 -7.23 7.74 0.30
CA GLN A 82 -5.83 7.57 0.69
C GLN A 82 -4.86 8.11 -0.37
N LEU A 83 -5.22 8.09 -1.66
CA LEU A 83 -4.40 8.64 -2.74
C LEU A 83 -4.47 10.18 -2.82
N HIS A 84 -5.54 10.80 -2.33
CA HIS A 84 -5.80 12.24 -2.45
C HIS A 84 -5.30 13.06 -1.24
N GLN A 85 -4.10 12.76 -0.72
CA GLN A 85 -3.53 13.38 0.51
C GLN A 85 -3.23 14.89 0.44
N LYS A 86 -3.57 15.61 -0.64
CA LYS A 86 -3.42 17.07 -0.73
C LYS A 86 -4.76 17.78 -0.99
N LYS A 87 -5.26 18.43 0.07
CA LYS A 87 -6.00 19.72 0.08
C LYS A 87 -7.47 19.78 -0.36
N GLN A 88 -8.28 18.71 -0.30
CA GLN A 88 -9.74 18.92 -0.24
C GLN A 88 -10.40 17.99 0.78
N PRO A 89 -11.33 18.50 1.62
CA PRO A 89 -12.17 17.64 2.44
C PRO A 89 -12.96 16.73 1.50
N LEU A 90 -12.74 15.42 1.61
CA LEU A 90 -13.60 14.46 0.96
C LEU A 90 -14.99 14.55 1.62
N PRO A 91 -16.11 14.58 0.87
CA PRO A 91 -17.43 14.54 1.49
C PRO A 91 -17.53 13.32 2.41
N ALA A 92 -18.08 13.54 3.61
CA ALA A 92 -18.24 12.53 4.66
C ALA A 92 -19.02 11.29 4.18
N ASN A 93 -19.74 11.42 3.06
CA ASN A 93 -20.42 10.34 2.36
C ASN A 93 -19.90 10.19 0.93
N CYS A 94 -19.29 9.04 0.69
CA CYS A 94 -18.92 8.60 -0.65
C CYS A 94 -20.12 8.25 -1.55
N ASN A 95 -21.35 8.46 -1.05
CA ASN A 95 -22.57 8.33 -1.81
C ASN A 95 -22.84 9.52 -2.74
N GLU A 96 -22.21 10.67 -2.47
CA GLU A 96 -22.35 11.91 -3.24
C GLU A 96 -21.33 12.04 -4.37
N LEU A 97 -20.26 11.23 -4.33
CA LEU A 97 -19.24 11.19 -5.38
C LEU A 97 -19.77 10.30 -6.52
N GLY A 98 -20.09 10.89 -7.66
CA GLY A 98 -20.55 10.15 -8.84
C GLY A 98 -19.46 9.20 -9.32
N SER A 99 -19.84 8.10 -9.97
CA SER A 99 -18.88 7.17 -10.59
C SER A 99 -17.94 7.85 -11.60
N SER A 100 -18.33 9.02 -12.11
CA SER A 100 -17.55 9.89 -13.01
C SER A 100 -16.46 10.71 -12.30
N ASP A 101 -16.56 10.91 -10.98
CA ASP A 101 -15.67 11.81 -10.22
C ASP A 101 -14.42 11.09 -9.69
N ILE A 102 -14.41 9.75 -9.68
CA ILE A 102 -13.31 8.92 -9.17
C ILE A 102 -12.44 8.43 -10.34
N ASN A 103 -11.67 9.31 -10.95
CA ASN A 103 -10.68 8.89 -11.96
C ASN A 103 -9.30 8.65 -11.32
N ILE A 104 -9.14 7.47 -10.71
CA ILE A 104 -7.88 7.03 -10.10
C ILE A 104 -6.78 6.96 -11.15
N SER A 105 -7.06 6.42 -12.34
CA SER A 105 -6.06 6.29 -13.42
C SER A 105 -5.43 7.62 -13.79
N LYS A 106 -6.24 8.68 -13.95
CA LYS A 106 -5.75 10.05 -14.20
C LYS A 106 -4.91 10.58 -13.05
N HIS A 107 -5.29 10.28 -11.79
CA HIS A 107 -4.52 10.74 -10.63
C HIS A 107 -3.19 10.01 -10.46
N LEU A 108 -3.08 8.76 -10.91
CA LEU A 108 -1.88 7.94 -10.84
C LEU A 108 -0.92 8.14 -12.03
N GLN A 109 -1.38 8.82 -13.08
CA GLN A 109 -0.59 9.05 -14.27
C GLN A 109 0.72 9.78 -13.93
N ASP A 110 1.84 9.26 -14.44
CA ASP A 110 3.20 9.77 -14.26
C ASP A 110 3.67 9.89 -12.79
N LYS A 111 3.02 9.16 -11.86
CA LYS A 111 3.37 9.17 -10.44
C LYS A 111 3.90 7.83 -9.95
N ARG A 112 4.86 7.93 -9.02
CA ARG A 112 5.29 6.92 -8.05
C ARG A 112 4.12 6.37 -7.25
N TYR A 113 3.45 5.25 -7.57
CA TYR A 113 2.38 4.73 -6.69
C TYR A 113 2.64 3.35 -6.09
N SER A 114 2.21 3.16 -4.84
CA SER A 114 2.20 1.86 -4.15
C SER A 114 0.82 1.55 -3.59
N MET A 115 0.36 0.32 -3.78
CA MET A 115 -0.92 -0.13 -3.25
C MET A 115 -0.77 -1.44 -2.47
N GLY A 116 -1.27 -1.47 -1.25
CA GLY A 116 -1.34 -2.65 -0.40
C GLY A 116 -2.78 -3.02 -0.07
N TYR A 117 -3.06 -4.32 -0.02
CA TYR A 117 -4.34 -4.84 0.41
C TYR A 117 -4.18 -6.15 1.20
N TYR A 118 -5.14 -6.43 2.08
CA TYR A 118 -5.18 -7.63 2.92
C TYR A 118 -6.61 -8.06 3.24
#